data_AF-A0A2Z4R5Q1-F1
#
_entry.id   AF-A0A2Z4R5Q1-F1
#
_cell.length_a   1.000
_cell.length_b   1.000
_cell.length_c   1.000
_cell.angle_alpha   90.00
_cell.angle_beta   90.00
_cell.angle_gamma   90.00
#
_symmetry.space_group_name_H-M   'P 1'
#
loop_
_entity.id
_entity.type
_entity.pdbx_description
1 polymer ?
#
loop_
_entity_poly.entity_id
_entity_poly.type
_entity_poly.pdbx_seq_one_letter_code
_entity_poly.pdbx_strand_id
1 'polypeptide(L)' 'MFDKFGDIGTDNLNITTLPHWSFGDSPKMADELVGLVLDGKKRATCTALHWDLDEPAYPVGNLQVITDGQNHPRCVI' A
#
# COMPACT_ATOMS: atom_id res chain seq x y z
N MET A 1 -5.20 -4.08 -21.71
CA MET A 1 -5.53 -5.09 -20.66
C MET A 1 -5.49 -4.50 -19.24
N PHE A 2 -4.99 -3.28 -19.05
CA PHE A 2 -5.07 -2.55 -17.77
C PHE A 2 -6.20 -1.49 -17.72
N ASP A 3 -6.93 -1.30 -18.82
CA ASP A 3 -7.97 -0.28 -18.99
C ASP A 3 -9.33 -0.65 -18.38
N LYS A 4 -9.36 -1.63 -17.46
CA LYS A 4 -10.58 -2.14 -16.80
C LYS A 4 -10.66 -1.84 -15.31
N PHE A 5 -9.75 -1.05 -14.77
CA PHE A 5 -9.95 -0.47 -13.45
C PHE A 5 -10.67 0.84 -13.70
N GLY A 6 -12.01 0.78 -13.59
CA GLY A 6 -12.86 1.95 -13.70
C GLY A 6 -12.33 3.07 -12.80
N ASP A 7 -12.59 4.31 -13.23
CA ASP A 7 -12.27 5.52 -12.49
C ASP A 7 -12.58 5.30 -11.00
N ILE A 8 -11.53 5.05 -10.20
CA ILE A 8 -11.65 4.94 -8.75
C ILE A 8 -11.92 6.36 -8.31
N GLY A 9 -13.20 6.75 -8.27
CA GLY A 9 -13.62 8.09 -7.89
C GLY A 9 -13.04 8.43 -6.53
N THR A 10 -11.91 9.15 -6.53
CA THR A 10 -11.20 9.57 -5.31
C THR A 10 -11.87 10.77 -4.67
N ASP A 11 -12.91 11.31 -5.30
CA ASP A 11 -13.57 12.58 -5.01
C ASP A 11 -14.08 12.69 -3.57
N ASN A 12 -14.18 11.57 -2.83
CA ASN A 12 -14.51 11.52 -1.41
C ASN A 12 -13.74 10.43 -0.63
N LEU A 13 -12.51 10.07 -1.04
CA LEU A 13 -11.73 9.06 -0.32
C LEU A 13 -11.40 9.53 1.10
N ASN A 14 -12.04 8.95 2.11
CA ASN A 14 -11.65 9.15 3.49
C ASN A 14 -10.43 8.28 3.81
N ILE A 15 -9.23 8.85 3.65
CA ILE A 15 -7.97 8.15 3.88
C ILE A 15 -7.86 7.58 5.30
N THR A 16 -8.52 8.19 6.29
CA THR A 16 -8.43 7.76 7.70
C THR A 16 -9.09 6.41 7.99
N THR A 17 -9.98 5.93 7.12
CA THR A 17 -10.64 4.62 7.28
C THR A 17 -9.89 3.49 6.56
N LEU A 18 -8.88 3.82 5.76
CA LEU A 18 -8.09 2.83 5.05
C LEU A 18 -7.08 2.16 5.99
N PRO A 19 -6.63 0.93 5.68
CA PRO A 19 -5.49 0.32 6.36
C PRO A 19 -4.25 1.21 6.24
N HIS A 20 -3.55 1.42 7.35
CA HIS A 20 -2.27 2.14 7.40
C HIS A 20 -1.16 1.18 7.80
N TRP A 21 -0.11 1.12 7.00
CA TRP A 21 1.05 0.27 7.28
C TRP A 21 2.30 0.77 6.53
N SER A 22 3.45 0.30 6.96
CA SER A 22 4.75 0.60 6.35
C SER A 22 5.39 -0.67 5.79
N PHE A 23 6.21 -0.50 4.76
CA PHE A 23 6.99 -1.61 4.22
C PHE A 23 8.18 -1.96 5.12
N GLY A 24 8.60 -3.23 5.06
CA GLY A 24 9.82 -3.68 5.73
C GLY A 24 9.65 -3.93 7.22
N ASP A 25 10.76 -4.19 7.89
CA ASP A 25 10.81 -4.61 9.30
C ASP A 25 11.46 -3.57 10.23
N SER A 26 11.82 -2.40 9.69
CA SER A 26 12.48 -1.33 10.42
C SER A 26 12.11 0.05 9.88
N PRO A 27 12.16 1.12 10.71
CA PRO A 27 11.87 2.48 10.27
C PRO A 27 12.71 2.94 9.07
N LYS A 28 14.00 2.60 9.07
CA LYS A 28 14.90 2.92 7.97
C LYS A 28 14.46 2.24 6.67
N MET A 29 14.09 0.96 6.73
CA MET A 29 13.64 0.22 5.56
C MET A 29 12.29 0.76 5.05
N ALA A 30 11.39 1.17 5.95
CA ALA A 30 10.14 1.83 5.58
C ALA A 30 10.38 3.11 4.76
N ASP A 31 11.30 3.98 5.22
CA ASP A 31 11.68 5.21 4.52
C ASP A 31 12.25 4.93 3.12
N GLU A 32 13.16 3.96 3.02
CA GLU A 32 13.78 3.57 1.74
C GLU A 32 12.74 3.01 0.76
N LEU A 33 11.87 2.10 1.23
CA LEU A 33 10.90 1.42 0.39
C LEU A 33 9.75 2.33 -0.05
N VAL A 34 9.24 3.21 0.82
CA VAL A 34 8.23 4.19 0.41
C VAL A 34 8.82 5.21 -0.58
N GLY A 35 10.11 5.55 -0.44
CA GLY A 35 10.84 6.33 -1.44
C GLY A 35 10.81 5.69 -2.83
N LEU A 36 11.03 4.37 -2.92
CA LEU A 36 10.94 3.65 -4.19
C LEU A 36 9.52 3.60 -4.79
N VAL A 37 8.48 3.61 -3.95
CA VAL A 37 7.08 3.71 -4.40
C VAL A 37 6.80 5.09 -4.97
N LEU A 38 7.18 6.15 -4.26
CA LEU A 38 6.99 7.54 -4.69
C LEU A 38 7.76 7.86 -5.98
N ASP A 39 8.95 7.27 -6.15
CA ASP A 39 9.73 7.31 -7.39
C ASP A 39 9.13 6.47 -8.54
N GLY A 40 8.06 5.71 -8.30
CA GLY A 40 7.42 4.83 -9.27
C GLY A 40 8.18 3.54 -9.61
N LYS A 41 9.27 3.24 -8.90
CA LYS A 41 10.14 2.07 -9.15
C LYS A 41 9.62 0.79 -8.49
N LYS A 42 9.04 0.90 -7.29
CA LYS A 42 8.39 -0.21 -6.59
C LYS A 42 6.90 -0.24 -6.92
N ARG A 43 6.47 -1.24 -7.69
CA ARG A 43 5.08 -1.42 -8.16
C ARG A 43 4.45 -2.76 -7.72
N ALA A 44 5.14 -3.49 -6.85
CA ALA A 44 4.71 -4.79 -6.34
C ALA A 44 5.25 -5.02 -4.93
N THR A 45 4.57 -5.88 -4.17
CA THR A 45 5.00 -6.38 -2.87
C THR A 45 4.57 -7.83 -2.71
N CYS A 46 5.17 -8.54 -1.77
CA CYS A 46 4.79 -9.91 -1.41
C CYS A 46 4.87 -10.07 0.10
N THR A 47 4.09 -11.00 0.62
CA THR A 47 4.15 -11.44 2.01
C THR A 47 4.34 -12.96 2.06
N ALA A 48 4.67 -13.49 3.23
CA ALA A 48 4.74 -14.93 3.41
C ALA A 48 3.33 -15.52 3.26
N LEU A 49 3.17 -16.48 2.35
CA LEU A 49 1.85 -17.08 2.05
C LEU A 49 1.14 -17.60 3.31
N HIS A 50 1.90 -18.11 4.28
CA HIS A 50 1.33 -18.66 5.49
C HIS A 50 0.66 -17.63 6.41
N TRP A 51 0.92 -16.32 6.22
CA TRP A 51 0.23 -15.24 6.94
C TRP A 51 -1.17 -14.98 6.37
N ASP A 52 -1.39 -15.25 5.08
CA ASP A 52 -2.67 -15.04 4.38
C ASP A 52 -3.50 -16.33 4.29
N LEU A 53 -3.13 -17.42 4.98
CA LEU A 53 -3.95 -18.64 4.96
C LEU A 53 -5.21 -18.51 5.82
N ASP A 54 -5.16 -17.65 6.84
CA ASP A 54 -6.26 -17.40 7.76
C ASP A 54 -7.07 -16.13 7.42
N GLU A 55 -6.56 -15.27 6.51
CA GLU A 55 -7.21 -14.04 6.07
C GLU A 55 -7.40 -14.00 4.55
N PRO A 56 -8.53 -13.48 4.03
CA PRO A 56 -8.71 -13.35 2.59
C PRO A 56 -7.67 -12.40 1.99
N ALA A 57 -6.97 -12.87 0.95
CA ALA A 57 -6.03 -12.06 0.19
C ALA A 57 -6.66 -10.72 -0.26
N TYR A 58 -5.88 -9.64 -0.20
CA TYR A 58 -6.35 -8.31 -0.62
C TYR A 58 -6.90 -8.35 -2.05
N PRO A 59 -8.20 -8.08 -2.25
CA PRO A 59 -8.78 -8.13 -3.58
C PRO A 59 -8.19 -7.02 -4.46
N VAL A 60 -8.15 -7.25 -5.77
CA VAL A 60 -7.71 -6.23 -6.72
C VAL A 60 -8.56 -4.96 -6.57
N GLY A 61 -7.90 -3.80 -6.50
CA GLY A 61 -8.55 -2.50 -6.31
C GLY A 61 -8.70 -2.06 -4.84
N ASN A 62 -8.19 -2.84 -3.88
CA ASN A 62 -8.15 -2.43 -2.48
C ASN A 62 -7.12 -1.31 -2.26
N LEU A 63 -7.56 -0.18 -1.72
CA LEU A 63 -6.72 0.98 -1.46
C LEU A 63 -6.11 0.93 -0.06
N GLN A 64 -4.84 1.26 0.05
CA GLN A 64 -4.11 1.21 1.32
C GLN A 64 -3.18 2.41 1.48
N VAL A 65 -3.02 2.88 2.72
CA VAL A 65 -2.15 4.01 3.05
C VAL A 65 -0.78 3.50 3.44
N ILE A 66 0.22 3.91 2.67
CA ILE A 66 1.61 3.59 2.98
C ILE A 66 2.20 4.72 3.83
N THR A 67 2.79 4.33 4.95
CA THR A 67 3.47 5.24 5.88
C THR A 67 4.99 5.14 5.78
N ASP A 68 5.68 6.18 6.26
CA ASP A 68 7.14 6.17 6.44
C ASP A 68 7.56 5.53 7.78
N GLY A 69 8.86 5.54 8.10
CA GLY A 69 9.40 4.96 9.33
C GLY A 69 8.94 5.64 10.62
N GLN A 70 8.35 6.83 10.53
CA GLN A 70 7.75 7.57 11.65
C GLN A 70 6.22 7.44 11.69
N ASN A 71 5.65 6.56 10.87
CA ASN A 71 4.21 6.36 10.70
C ASN A 71 3.47 7.56 10.08
N HIS A 72 4.16 8.47 9.39
CA HIS A 72 3.47 9.54 8.66
C HIS A 72 2.93 9.00 7.32
N PRO A 73 1.66 9.26 6.97
CA PRO A 73 1.10 8.89 5.67
C PRO A 73 1.88 9.54 4.51
N ARG A 74 2.21 8.75 3.47
CA ARG A 74 2.99 9.21 2.32
C ARG A 74 2.26 9.09 0.99
N CYS A 75 1.51 8.01 0.78
CA CYS A 75 0.71 7.81 -0.42
C CYS A 75 -0.40 6.78 -0.19
N VAL A 76 -1.32 6.70 -1.15
CA VAL A 76 -2.29 5.60 -1.28
C VAL A 76 -1.86 4.75 -2.48
N ILE A 77 -1.86 3.43 -2.34
CA ILE A 77 -1.62 2.46 -3.42
C ILE A 77 -2.84 1.59 -3.67
#